data_AF-A0A6G0EJ49-F1
#
_entry.id   AF-A0A6G0EJ49-F1
#
_cell.length_a   1.000
_cell.length_b   1.000
_cell.length_c   1.000
_cell.angle_alpha   90.00
_cell.angle_beta   90.00
_cell.angle_gamma   90.00
#
_symmetry.space_group_name_H-M   'P 1'
#
loop_
_entity.id
_entity.type
_entity.pdbx_description
1 polymer ?
#
loop_
_entity_poly.entity_id
_entity_poly.type
_entity_poly.pdbx_seq_one_letter_code
_entity_poly.pdbx_strand_id
1 'polypeptide(L)'
;MSDIATRFARGAVRLATAPETLAVFVVLVLAWGAGFVGVLPKEVWIVDFPALAAAFFLDTLAFNEFGVGENTVFYSALVVFGYVQAMLVATGVRVLRRRLGHPSVGE
;
A
#
# COMPACT_ATOMS: atom_id res chain seq x y z
N MET A 1 16.78 -3.21 -23.58
CA MET A 1 16.36 -2.94 -22.19
C MET A 1 15.28 -1.84 -22.06
N SER A 2 15.12 -0.89 -23.00
CA SER A 2 14.12 0.20 -22.85
C SER A 2 12.66 -0.24 -22.97
N ASP A 3 12.33 -1.26 -23.78
CA ASP A 3 10.93 -1.65 -24.02
C ASP A 3 10.27 -2.34 -22.81
N ILE A 4 11.04 -3.17 -22.07
CA ILE A 4 10.56 -3.82 -20.83
C ILE A 4 10.26 -2.77 -19.75
N ALA A 5 11.18 -1.83 -19.52
CA ALA A 5 10.98 -0.75 -18.55
C ALA A 5 9.76 0.11 -18.89
N THR A 6 9.56 0.41 -20.18
CA THR A 6 8.43 1.22 -20.65
C THR A 6 7.10 0.48 -20.50
N ARG A 7 7.07 -0.85 -20.72
CA ARG A 7 5.88 -1.67 -20.49
C ARG A 7 5.56 -1.79 -19.00
N PHE A 8 6.58 -1.99 -18.17
CA PHE A 8 6.42 -2.04 -16.72
C PHE A 8 5.90 -0.73 -16.16
N ALA A 9 6.49 0.40 -16.55
CA ALA A 9 6.06 1.74 -16.14
C ALA A 9 4.59 2.01 -16.51
N ARG A 10 4.19 1.68 -17.74
CA ARG A 10 2.77 1.80 -18.16
C ARG A 10 1.85 0.89 -17.34
N GLY A 11 2.28 -0.34 -17.05
CA GLY A 11 1.55 -1.26 -16.19
C GLY A 11 1.38 -0.73 -14.77
N ALA A 12 2.45 -0.18 -14.18
CA ALA A 12 2.45 0.42 -12.86
C ALA A 12 1.56 1.65 -12.80
N VAL A 13 1.64 2.55 -13.78
CA VAL A 13 0.76 3.73 -13.86
C VAL A 13 -0.71 3.31 -13.97
N ARG A 14 -1.02 2.33 -14.84
CA ARG A 14 -2.39 1.82 -14.98
C ARG A 14 -2.91 1.17 -13.69
N LEU A 15 -2.04 0.48 -12.94
CA LEU A 15 -2.39 -0.08 -11.64
C LEU A 15 -2.59 1.04 -10.61
N ALA A 16 -1.69 2.02 -10.59
CA ALA A 16 -1.74 3.14 -9.67
C ALA A 16 -3.02 3.97 -9.85
N THR A 17 -3.50 4.16 -11.09
CA THR A 17 -4.74 4.91 -11.37
C THR A 17 -6.00 4.05 -11.38
N ALA A 18 -5.89 2.77 -11.02
CA ALA A 18 -7.04 1.90 -11.02
C ALA A 18 -8.03 2.23 -9.89
N PRO A 19 -9.35 2.17 -10.14
CA PRO A 19 -10.36 2.40 -9.12
C PRO A 19 -10.21 1.47 -7.91
N GLU A 20 -9.79 0.22 -8.13
CA GLU A 20 -9.59 -0.73 -7.02
C GLU A 20 -8.42 -0.31 -6.12
N THR A 21 -7.33 0.21 -6.69
CA THR A 21 -6.19 0.73 -5.92
C THR A 21 -6.62 1.92 -5.08
N LEU A 22 -7.35 2.86 -5.67
CA LEU A 22 -7.87 4.03 -4.96
C LEU A 22 -8.84 3.64 -3.84
N ALA A 23 -9.76 2.71 -4.10
CA ALA A 23 -10.71 2.23 -3.11
C ALA A 23 -9.99 1.55 -1.93
N VAL A 24 -9.02 0.66 -2.21
CA VAL A 24 -8.23 0.02 -1.15
C VAL A 24 -7.44 1.06 -0.36
N PHE A 25 -6.81 2.02 -1.04
CA PHE A 25 -6.06 3.08 -0.37
C PHE A 25 -6.94 3.91 0.57
N VAL A 26 -8.13 4.33 0.11
CA VAL A 26 -9.09 5.06 0.94
C VAL A 26 -9.50 4.22 2.16
N VAL A 27 -9.75 2.92 1.98
CA VAL A 27 -10.10 2.03 3.10
C VAL A 27 -8.96 1.93 4.12
N LEU A 28 -7.70 1.80 3.66
CA LEU A 28 -6.53 1.77 4.56
C LEU A 28 -6.39 3.10 5.31
N VAL A 29 -6.52 4.24 4.63
CA VAL A 29 -6.46 5.56 5.27
C VAL A 29 -7.56 5.72 6.33
N LEU A 30 -8.78 5.26 6.03
CA LEU A 30 -9.89 5.30 6.98
C LEU A 30 -9.66 4.36 8.16
N ALA A 31 -9.14 3.16 7.94
CA ALA A 31 -8.80 2.19 8.99
C ALA A 31 -7.74 2.76 9.93
N TRP A 32 -6.64 3.28 9.36
CA TRP A 32 -5.58 3.94 10.11
C TRP A 32 -6.13 5.13 10.91
N GLY A 33 -6.88 6.03 10.26
CA GLY A 33 -7.45 7.23 10.87
C GLY A 33 -8.44 6.90 11.99
N ALA A 34 -9.33 5.92 11.77
CA ALA A 34 -10.28 5.46 12.78
C ALA A 34 -9.59 4.85 14.00
N GLY A 35 -8.52 4.08 13.80
CA GLY A 35 -7.66 3.62 14.90
C GLY A 35 -6.93 4.77 15.59
N PHE A 36 -6.49 5.79 14.84
CA PHE A 36 -5.80 6.97 15.36
C PHE A 36 -6.69 7.78 16.30
N VAL A 37 -7.92 8.10 15.88
CA VAL A 37 -8.87 8.88 16.69
C VAL A 37 -9.61 8.05 17.75
N GLY A 38 -9.38 6.74 17.82
CA GLY A 38 -9.97 5.85 18.82
C GLY A 38 -11.39 5.38 18.52
N VAL A 39 -11.85 5.50 17.27
CA VAL A 39 -13.13 4.94 16.82
C VAL A 39 -13.06 3.42 16.67
N LEU A 40 -11.92 2.90 16.22
CA LEU A 40 -11.63 1.47 16.12
C LEU A 40 -10.53 1.06 17.10
N PRO A 41 -10.52 -0.20 17.56
CA PRO A 41 -9.47 -0.69 18.45
C PRO A 41 -8.14 -0.77 17.69
N LYS A 42 -7.01 -0.70 18.40
CA LYS A 42 -5.67 -0.51 17.80
C LYS A 42 -5.23 -1.68 16.92
N GLU A 43 -5.83 -2.85 17.09
CA GLU A 43 -5.66 -4.05 16.27
C GLU A 43 -6.04 -3.80 14.81
N VAL A 44 -6.86 -2.78 14.51
CA VAL A 44 -7.15 -2.40 13.11
C VAL A 44 -5.86 -2.13 12.33
N TRP A 45 -4.83 -1.57 12.97
CA TRP A 45 -3.55 -1.26 12.34
C TRP A 45 -2.73 -2.49 11.91
N ILE A 46 -3.17 -3.72 12.24
CA ILE A 46 -2.59 -4.93 11.66
C ILE A 46 -2.72 -4.89 10.13
N VAL A 47 -3.82 -4.33 9.60
CA VAL A 47 -4.00 -4.22 8.15
C VAL A 47 -3.07 -3.17 7.54
N ASP A 48 -2.69 -2.15 8.29
CA ASP A 48 -1.76 -1.08 7.87
C ASP A 48 -0.30 -1.40 8.19
N PHE A 49 -0.03 -2.51 8.87
CA PHE A 49 1.26 -2.83 9.46
C PHE A 49 2.45 -2.73 8.48
N PRO A 50 2.38 -3.26 7.23
CA PRO A 50 3.49 -3.13 6.30
C PRO A 50 3.84 -1.68 5.96
N ALA A 51 2.83 -0.84 5.72
CA ALA A 51 3.02 0.58 5.44
C ALA A 51 3.55 1.35 6.67
N LEU A 52 3.01 1.06 7.85
CA LEU A 52 3.48 1.64 9.12
C LEU A 52 4.94 1.27 9.39
N ALA A 53 5.31 -0.01 9.24
CA ALA A 53 6.67 -0.48 9.46
C ALA A 53 7.66 0.21 8.50
N ALA A 54 7.31 0.33 7.21
CA ALA A 54 8.14 1.02 6.23
C ALA A 54 8.27 2.53 6.52
N ALA A 55 7.19 3.18 6.93
CA ALA A 55 7.20 4.59 7.31
C ALA A 55 8.04 4.86 8.57
N PHE A 56 7.89 4.04 9.61
CA PHE A 56 8.70 4.14 10.82
C PHE A 56 10.18 3.87 10.54
N PHE A 57 10.49 2.87 9.73
CA PHE A 57 11.86 2.57 9.34
C PHE A 57 12.51 3.76 8.63
N LEU A 58 11.79 4.37 7.67
CA LEU A 58 12.31 5.51 6.92
C LEU A 58 12.46 6.75 7.80
N ASP A 59 11.53 7.02 8.73
CA ASP A 59 11.62 8.12 9.67
C ASP A 59 12.79 7.94 10.65
N THR A 60 13.01 6.71 11.13
CA THR A 60 14.16 6.36 11.96
C THR A 60 15.47 6.56 11.21
N LEU A 61 15.55 6.14 9.96
CA LEU A 61 16.73 6.35 9.12
C LEU A 61 16.96 7.84 8.86
N ALA A 62 15.90 8.61 8.57
CA ALA A 62 15.98 10.05 8.36
C ALA A 62 16.50 10.80 9.61
N PHE A 63 16.00 10.40 10.78
CA PHE A 63 16.44 10.96 12.05
C PHE A 63 17.89 10.60 12.36
N ASN A 64 18.27 9.32 12.23
CA ASN A 64 19.60 8.84 12.62
C ASN A 64 20.71 9.28 11.65
N GLU A 65 20.47 9.19 10.34
CA GLU A 65 21.52 9.42 9.33
C GLU A 65 21.60 10.87 8.87
N PHE A 66 20.50 11.61 8.97
CA PHE A 66 20.40 12.96 8.39
C PHE A 66 19.98 14.02 9.41
N GLY A 67 19.73 13.66 10.68
CA GLY A 67 19.34 14.60 11.73
C GLY A 67 17.99 15.29 11.45
N VAL A 68 17.14 14.69 10.61
CA VAL A 68 15.81 15.21 10.32
C VAL A 68 14.94 15.07 11.57
N GLY A 69 14.10 16.07 11.86
CA GLY A 69 13.24 16.04 13.05
C GLY A 69 12.30 14.82 13.10
N GLU A 70 12.00 14.35 14.30
CA GLU A 70 11.11 13.20 14.52
C GLU A 70 9.74 13.40 13.87
N ASN A 71 9.20 12.35 13.25
CA ASN A 71 7.92 12.35 12.52
C ASN A 71 7.83 13.29 11.31
N THR A 72 8.93 13.94 10.90
CA THR A 72 8.93 14.87 9.76
C THR A 72 8.68 14.13 8.45
N VAL A 73 9.22 12.92 8.28
CA VAL A 73 9.03 12.12 7.06
C VAL A 73 8.02 10.99 7.26
N PHE A 74 7.67 10.66 8.50
CA PHE A 74 6.74 9.58 8.82
C PHE A 74 5.41 9.67 8.06
N TYR A 75 4.69 10.80 8.14
CA TYR A 75 3.35 10.89 7.55
C TYR A 75 3.38 10.86 6.02
N SER A 76 4.38 11.48 5.40
CA SER A 76 4.53 11.45 3.94
C SER A 76 4.94 10.04 3.47
N ALA A 77 5.86 9.39 4.19
CA ALA A 77 6.24 8.00 3.95
C ALA A 77 5.05 7.06 4.11
N LEU A 78 4.22 7.24 5.14
CA LEU A 78 3.03 6.43 5.39
C LEU A 78 2.03 6.52 4.24
N VAL A 79 1.81 7.72 3.68
CA VAL A 79 0.97 7.90 2.50
C VAL A 79 1.53 7.13 1.30
N VAL A 80 2.83 7.26 1.03
CA VAL A 80 3.49 6.61 -0.10
C VAL A 80 3.43 5.09 0.04
N PHE A 81 3.85 4.55 1.19
CA PHE A 81 3.87 3.11 1.44
C PHE A 81 2.46 2.53 1.56
N GLY A 82 1.50 3.27 2.12
CA GLY A 82 0.09 2.90 2.12
C GLY A 82 -0.47 2.76 0.70
N TYR A 83 -0.08 3.65 -0.22
CA TYR A 83 -0.48 3.55 -1.62
C TYR A 83 0.17 2.36 -2.33
N VAL A 84 1.46 2.11 -2.09
CA VAL A 84 2.16 0.93 -2.60
C VAL A 84 1.50 -0.36 -2.08
N GLN A 85 1.17 -0.40 -0.80
CA GLN A 85 0.44 -1.52 -0.20
C GLN A 85 -0.93 -1.72 -0.88
N ALA A 86 -1.67 -0.65 -1.15
CA ALA A 86 -2.94 -0.73 -1.88
C ALA A 86 -2.77 -1.30 -3.30
N MET A 87 -1.72 -0.91 -4.02
CA MET A 87 -1.39 -1.48 -5.34
C MET A 87 -1.10 -2.98 -5.27
N LEU A 88 -0.38 -3.43 -4.22
CA LEU A 88 -0.09 -4.85 -3.99
C LEU A 88 -1.37 -5.64 -3.69
N VAL A 89 -2.24 -5.11 -2.84
CA VAL A 89 -3.54 -5.74 -2.52
C VAL A 89 -4.42 -5.82 -3.77
N ALA A 90 -4.56 -4.73 -4.52
CA ALA A 90 -5.35 -4.72 -5.75
C ALA A 90 -4.80 -5.72 -6.79
N THR A 91 -3.47 -5.85 -6.89
CA THR A 91 -2.81 -6.86 -7.73
C THR A 91 -3.11 -8.27 -7.24
N GLY A 92 -2.98 -8.53 -5.93
CA GLY A 92 -3.28 -9.83 -5.32
C GLY A 92 -4.72 -10.25 -5.57
N VAL A 93 -5.69 -9.35 -5.37
CA VAL A 93 -7.10 -9.59 -5.66
C VAL A 93 -7.32 -9.89 -7.15
N ARG A 94 -6.70 -9.15 -8.06
CA ARG A 94 -6.81 -9.40 -9.51
C ARG A 94 -6.25 -10.77 -9.89
N VAL A 95 -5.11 -11.16 -9.32
CA VAL A 95 -4.50 -12.48 -9.56
C VAL A 95 -5.40 -13.58 -9.01
N LEU A 96 -5.93 -13.42 -7.80
CA LEU A 96 -6.83 -14.37 -7.18
C LEU A 96 -8.12 -14.54 -7.98
N ARG A 97 -8.75 -13.45 -8.41
CA ARG A 97 -9.95 -13.49 -9.27
C ARG A 97 -9.70 -14.20 -10.59
N ARG A 98 -8.52 -14.02 -11.21
CA ARG A 98 -8.17 -14.75 -12.43
C ARG A 98 -8.01 -16.24 -12.18
N ARG A 99 -7.41 -16.64 -11.06
CA ARG A 99 -7.23 -18.06 -10.72
C ARG A 99 -8.56 -18.73 -10.34
N LEU A 100 -9.43 -18.05 -9.61
CA LEU A 100 -10.74 -18.57 -9.21
C LEU A 100 -11.79 -18.48 -10.33
N GLY A 101 -11.63 -17.55 -11.27
CA GLY A 101 -12.48 -17.40 -12.45
C GLY A 101 -12.16 -18.37 -13.59
N HIS A 102 -11.11 -19.20 -13.45
CA HIS A 102 -10.99 -20.45 -14.19
C HIS A 102 -11.69 -21.54 -13.36
N PRO A 103 -12.98 -21.86 -13.61
CA PRO A 103 -13.43 -23.18 -13.27
C PRO A 103 -12.50 -24.13 -14.03
N SER A 104 -11.81 -25.00 -13.31
CA SER A 104 -11.39 -26.27 -13.88
C SER A 104 -12.67 -26.91 -14.42
N VAL A 105 -12.90 -26.76 -15.72
CA VAL A 105 -13.78 -27.66 -16.47
C VAL A 105 -13.08 -29.00 -16.39
N GLY A 106 -13.45 -29.74 -15.35
CA GLY A 106 -12.94 -31.04 -15.00
C GLY A 106 -14.01 -31.69 -14.16
N GLU A 107 -15.07 -32.13 -14.84
CA GLU A 107 -15.55 -33.51 -14.88
C GLU A 107 -16.37 -33.70 -16.17
#